data_AF-A0A5K1ERX5-F1
#
_entry.id   AF-A0A5K1ERX5-F1
#
_cell.length_a   1.000
_cell.length_b   1.000
_cell.length_c   1.000
_cell.angle_alpha   90.00
_cell.angle_beta   90.00
_cell.angle_gamma   90.00
#
_symmetry.space_group_name_H-M   'P 1'
#
loop_
_entity.id
_entity.type
_entity.pdbx_description
1 polymer ?
#
loop_
_entity_poly.entity_id
_entity_poly.type
_entity_poly.pdbx_seq_one_letter_code
_entity_poly.pdbx_strand_id
1 'polypeptide(L)' 'MQYPKLKPQLLRSLIADHLPEANTSSFDPLKLPLLITTIKSHRLLSEHYAGSLDEKLQNDWRAAVSLWIERLLLLSSSEL' A
#
# COMPACT_ATOMS: atom_id res chain seq x y z
N MET A 1 19.33 -2.72 -8.34
CA MET A 1 18.98 -3.53 -7.15
C MET A 1 17.46 -3.59 -7.04
N GLN A 2 16.82 -4.72 -7.38
CA GLN A 2 15.39 -4.92 -7.14
C GLN A 2 15.26 -5.80 -5.90
N TYR A 3 14.92 -5.22 -4.75
CA TYR A 3 14.66 -5.96 -3.52
C TYR A 3 13.17 -6.29 -3.47
N PRO A 4 12.78 -7.47 -3.98
CA PRO A 4 11.39 -7.71 -4.32
C PRO A 4 10.55 -7.94 -3.05
N LYS A 5 11.22 -8.37 -1.99
CA LYS A 5 10.73 -8.54 -0.61
C LYS A 5 10.45 -7.22 0.13
N LEU A 6 11.05 -6.11 -0.29
CA LEU A 6 10.90 -4.82 0.42
C LEU A 6 9.66 -4.05 -0.05
N LYS A 7 9.16 -4.31 -1.26
CA LYS A 7 7.98 -3.61 -1.78
C LYS A 7 6.71 -3.84 -0.94
N PRO A 8 6.35 -5.09 -0.55
CA PRO A 8 5.19 -5.32 0.32
C PRO A 8 5.32 -4.62 1.67
N GLN A 9 6.53 -4.66 2.26
CA GLN A 9 6.78 -4.03 3.56
C GLN A 9 6.66 -2.51 3.47
N LEU A 10 7.26 -1.90 2.44
CA LEU A 10 7.18 -0.46 2.20
C LEU A 10 5.74 0.00 1.94
N LEU A 11 4.96 -0.78 1.19
CA LEU A 11 3.53 -0.48 0.98
C LEU A 11 2.75 -0.53 2.30
N ARG A 12 2.98 -1.55 3.14
CA ARG A 12 2.34 -1.67 4.46
C ARG A 12 2.71 -0.51 5.39
N SER A 13 3.98 -0.11 5.44
CA SER A 13 4.42 1.03 6.26
C SER A 13 3.77 2.33 5.79
N LEU A 14 3.77 2.60 4.48
CA LEU A 14 3.13 3.79 3.92
C LEU A 14 1.63 3.87 4.23
N ILE A 15 0.95 2.72 4.21
CA ILE A 15 -0.46 2.64 4.61
C ILE A 15 -0.63 2.98 6.09
N ALA A 16 0.16 2.35 6.97
CA ALA A 16 0.07 2.55 8.41
C ALA A 16 0.39 3.99 8.84
N ASP A 17 1.34 4.65 8.17
CA ASP A 17 1.80 5.99 8.52
C ASP A 17 0.87 7.11 8.01
N HIS A 18 0.06 6.82 6.97
CA HIS A 18 -0.66 7.87 6.24
C HIS A 18 -2.16 7.65 6.09
N LEU A 19 -2.68 6.42 6.23
CA LEU A 19 -4.11 6.13 6.09
C LEU A 19 -4.74 5.84 7.46
N PRO A 20 -5.96 6.35 7.73
CA PRO A 20 -6.66 6.05 8.96
C PRO A 20 -7.01 4.57 9.01
N GLU A 21 -6.98 4.01 10.22
CA GLU A 21 -7.65 2.75 10.50
C GLU A 21 -9.14 2.99 10.74
N ALA A 22 -9.95 1.93 10.65
CA ALA A 22 -11.41 1.99 10.80
C ALA A 22 -11.87 2.68 12.11
N ASN A 23 -10.98 2.81 13.11
CA ASN A 23 -11.28 3.38 14.42
C ASN A 23 -10.50 4.68 14.72
N THR A 24 -9.77 5.27 13.76
CA THR A 24 -8.97 6.48 13.99
C THR A 24 -9.55 7.69 13.26
N SER A 25 -9.67 8.81 13.97
CA SER A 25 -10.53 9.95 13.62
C SER A 25 -9.84 11.14 12.93
N SER A 26 -8.67 10.98 12.31
CA SER A 26 -8.09 12.09 11.56
C SER A 26 -7.22 11.60 10.42
N PHE A 27 -7.81 11.59 9.23
CA PHE A 27 -7.05 11.58 7.99
C PHE A 27 -6.76 13.01 7.57
N ASP A 28 -5.52 13.27 7.16
CA ASP A 28 -5.15 14.53 6.52
C ASP A 28 -5.18 14.31 4.99
N PRO A 29 -6.20 14.84 4.28
CA PRO A 29 -6.32 14.67 2.83
C PRO A 29 -5.11 15.22 2.06
N LEU A 30 -4.35 16.16 2.65
CA LEU A 30 -3.15 16.74 2.04
C LEU A 30 -1.99 15.74 1.94
N LYS A 31 -2.06 14.61 2.65
CA LYS A 31 -1.07 13.52 2.56
C LYS A 31 -1.34 12.56 1.39
N LEU A 32 -2.54 12.55 0.80
CA LEU A 32 -2.86 11.70 -0.36
C LEU A 32 -1.92 11.92 -1.54
N PRO A 33 -1.67 13.15 -2.01
CA PRO A 33 -0.78 13.37 -3.14
C PRO A 33 0.63 12.83 -2.89
N LEU A 34 1.16 12.99 -1.67
CA LEU A 34 2.47 12.48 -1.28
C LEU A 34 2.50 10.95 -1.31
N LEU A 35 1.46 10.31 -0.75
CA LEU A 35 1.32 8.86 -0.73
C LEU A 35 1.25 8.28 -2.15
N ILE A 36 0.41 8.86 -3.01
CA ILE A 36 0.26 8.44 -4.41
C ILE A 36 1.56 8.65 -5.20
N THR A 37 2.25 9.78 -4.98
CA THR A 37 3.55 10.05 -5.60
C THR A 37 4.58 9.00 -5.19
N THR A 38 4.63 8.64 -3.91
CA THR A 38 5.58 7.65 -3.38
C THR A 38 5.30 6.25 -3.96
N ILE A 39 4.03 5.84 -4.00
CA ILE A 39 3.62 4.56 -4.60
C ILE A 39 4.03 4.48 -6.08
N LYS A 40 3.82 5.56 -6.85
CA LYS A 40 4.20 5.65 -8.26
C LYS A 40 5.71 5.62 -8.44
N SER A 41 6.44 6.44 -7.70
CA SER A 41 7.91 6.55 -7.78
C SER A 41 8.60 5.23 -7.52
N HIS A 42 8.13 4.46 -6.54
CA HIS A 42 8.70 3.16 -6.20
C HIS A 42 8.04 1.97 -6.92
N ARG A 43 7.03 2.23 -7.78
CA ARG A 43 6.26 1.20 -8.49
C ARG A 43 5.78 0.11 -7.52
N LEU A 44 5.22 0.52 -6.38
CA LEU A 44 4.82 -0.37 -5.29
C LEU A 44 3.58 -1.20 -5.64
N LEU A 45 2.78 -0.74 -6.60
CA LEU A 45 1.62 -1.44 -7.15
C LEU A 45 1.89 -2.01 -8.55
N SER A 46 3.14 -2.01 -9.01
CA SER A 46 3.51 -2.65 -10.28
C SER A 46 4.25 -3.95 -9.99
N GLU A 47 3.61 -5.05 -10.33
CA GLU A 47 4.24 -6.36 -10.35
C GLU A 47 5.19 -6.43 -11.54
N HIS A 48 6.48 -6.61 -11.28
CA HIS A 48 7.44 -6.97 -12.31
C HIS A 48 8.27 -8.11 -11.77
N TYR A 49 7.91 -9.33 -12.16
CA TYR A 49 8.70 -10.51 -11.83
C TYR A 49 8.92 -11.36 -13.05
N ALA A 50 10.19 -11.62 -13.31
CA ALA A 50 10.67 -12.43 -14.42
C ALA A 50 11.00 -13.88 -13.99
N GLY A 51 10.36 -14.41 -12.92
CA GLY A 51 10.69 -15.75 -12.40
C GLY A 51 9.65 -16.31 -11.41
N SER A 52 9.90 -17.53 -10.90
CA SER A 52 9.05 -18.15 -9.88
C SER A 52 9.21 -17.40 -8.56
N LEU A 53 8.12 -16.78 -8.11
CA LEU A 53 8.10 -16.11 -6.82
C LEU A 53 7.83 -17.13 -5.73
N ASP A 54 8.63 -17.09 -4.64
CA ASP A 54 8.32 -17.77 -3.39
C ASP A 54 6.86 -17.49 -3.00
N GLU A 55 6.08 -18.54 -2.74
CA GLU A 55 4.65 -18.48 -2.41
C GLU A 55 4.40 -17.52 -1.26
N LYS A 56 5.30 -17.50 -0.27
CA LYS A 56 5.25 -16.56 0.86
C LYS A 56 5.26 -15.11 0.39
N LEU A 57 6.15 -14.80 -0.57
CA LEU A 57 6.29 -13.45 -1.10
C LEU A 57 5.08 -13.04 -1.95
N GLN A 58 4.44 -13.99 -2.65
CA GLN A 58 3.20 -13.74 -3.38
C GLN A 58 2.06 -13.39 -2.41
N ASN A 59 1.92 -14.18 -1.36
CA ASN A 59 0.93 -13.97 -0.32
C ASN A 59 1.17 -12.63 0.41
N ASP A 60 2.42 -12.28 0.68
CA ASP A 60 2.78 -11.00 1.27
C ASP A 60 2.37 -9.82 0.38
N TRP A 61 2.63 -9.93 -0.92
CA TRP A 61 2.26 -8.89 -1.89
C TRP A 61 0.75 -8.74 -1.98
N ARG A 62 0.02 -9.86 -2.12
CA ARG A 62 -1.44 -9.89 -2.14
C ARG A 62 -2.02 -9.23 -0.89
N ALA A 63 -1.55 -9.61 0.30
CA ALA A 63 -2.04 -9.04 1.55
C ALA A 63 -1.75 -7.53 1.65
N ALA A 64 -0.61 -7.05 1.18
CA ALA A 64 -0.29 -5.62 1.18
C ALA A 64 -1.21 -4.82 0.22
N VAL A 65 -1.52 -5.38 -0.95
CA VAL A 65 -2.47 -4.76 -1.90
C VAL A 65 -3.91 -4.80 -1.40
N SER A 66 -4.33 -5.91 -0.82
CA SER A 66 -5.66 -6.02 -0.20
C SER A 66 -5.84 -4.94 0.88
N LEU A 67 -4.85 -4.78 1.77
CA LEU A 67 -4.87 -3.74 2.79
C LEU A 67 -4.93 -2.33 2.19
N TRP A 68 -4.19 -2.07 1.11
CA TRP A 68 -4.26 -0.80 0.37
C TRP A 68 -5.68 -0.51 -0.14
N ILE A 69 -6.31 -1.50 -0.78
CA ILE A 69 -7.67 -1.37 -1.34
C ILE A 69 -8.69 -1.16 -0.21
N GLU A 70 -8.61 -1.93 0.87
CA GLU A 70 -9.49 -1.80 2.04
C GLU A 70 -9.43 -0.40 2.64
N ARG A 71 -8.23 0.17 2.77
CA ARG A 71 -8.03 1.53 3.30
C ARG A 71 -8.56 2.61 2.35
N LEU A 72 -8.40 2.44 1.03
CA LEU A 72 -9.02 3.33 0.06
C LEU A 72 -10.55 3.26 0.10
N LEU A 73 -11.12 2.06 0.25
CA LEU A 73 -12.56 1.88 0.36
C LEU A 73 -13.11 2.60 1.59
N LEU A 74 -12.45 2.45 2.75
CA LEU A 74 -12.80 3.17 3.98
C LEU A 74 -12.78 4.69 3.79
N LEU A 75 -11.76 5.22 3.10
CA LEU A 75 -11.70 6.65 2.78
C LEU A 75 -12.83 7.10 1.85
N SER A 76 -13.23 6.25 0.90
CA SER A 76 -14.30 6.58 -0.05
C SER A 76 -15.71 6.42 0.54
N SER A 77 -15.88 5.57 1.55
CA SER A 77 -17.16 5.34 2.23
C SER A 77 -17.39 6.30 3.40
N SER A 78 -16.33 6.93 3.90
CA SER A 78 -16.44 8.00 4.89
C SER A 78 -16.91 9.24 4.15
N GLU A 79 -18.14 9.68 4.42
CA GLU A 79 -18.56 11.02 3.97
C GLU A 79 -17.61 12.03 4.63
N LEU A 80 -16.77 12.66 3.81
CA LEU A 80 -15.87 13.75 4.19
C LEU A 80 -16.65 14.92 4.80
#